data_AF-A0A7C6PG19-F1
#
_entry.id   AF-A0A7C6PG19-F1
#
_cell.length_a   1.000
_cell.length_b   1.000
_cell.length_c   1.000
_cell.angle_alpha   90.00
_cell.angle_beta   90.00
_cell.angle_gamma   90.00
#
_symmetry.space_group_name_H-M   'P 1'
#
loop_
_entity.id
_entity.type
_entity.pdbx_description
1 polymer ?
#
loop_
_entity_poly.entity_id
_entity_poly.type
_entity_poly.pdbx_seq_one_letter_code
_entity_poly.pdbx_strand_id
1 'polypeptide(L)'
;MIQYENKLLHCFIRREYDSLIPAFNKLFKASYTYFKRNPRTFRSMKNYFITINSIIYKTLYDYPICKRKIYKARNSYNHNIEICKDMDELYEACKDMVTFYSQIKGISEEPCSHPVITNTIKYIHDNLNEDLTLERLAKEVHVSKNYLSLLFSKFVGLSLSDYINKLRIEKAKELLKNRNSFGN
;
A
#
# COMPACT_ATOMS: atom_id res chain seq x y z
N MET A 1 2.98 -7.26 -22.27
CA MET A 1 3.11 -7.57 -20.83
C MET A 1 3.40 -6.30 -20.05
N ILE A 2 4.60 -5.73 -20.16
CA ILE A 2 5.05 -4.51 -19.46
C ILE A 2 4.05 -3.34 -19.52
N GLN A 3 3.48 -3.04 -20.70
CA GLN A 3 2.49 -1.95 -20.83
C GLN A 3 1.23 -2.14 -19.95
N TYR A 4 0.81 -3.38 -19.74
CA TYR A 4 -0.38 -3.71 -18.94
C TYR A 4 -0.05 -3.70 -17.46
N GLU A 5 1.17 -4.11 -17.09
CA GLU A 5 1.69 -4.00 -15.72
C GLU A 5 1.72 -2.53 -15.29
N ASN A 6 2.35 -1.68 -16.10
CA ASN A 6 2.41 -0.24 -15.83
C ASN A 6 1.01 0.36 -15.69
N LYS A 7 0.07 -0.03 -16.56
CA LYS A 7 -1.32 0.44 -16.49
C LYS A 7 -1.99 0.05 -15.17
N LEU A 8 -1.84 -1.20 -14.73
CA LEU A 8 -2.39 -1.66 -13.45
C LEU A 8 -1.78 -0.89 -12.26
N LEU A 9 -0.46 -0.70 -12.25
CA LEU A 9 0.23 0.05 -11.20
C LEU A 9 -0.15 1.53 -11.19
N HIS A 10 -0.35 2.13 -12.36
CA HIS A 10 -0.85 3.50 -12.47
C HIS A 10 -2.24 3.65 -11.84
N CYS A 11 -3.15 2.68 -12.01
CA CYS A 11 -4.45 2.71 -11.34
C CYS A 11 -4.31 2.73 -9.81
N PHE A 12 -3.38 1.95 -9.23
CA PHE A 12 -3.09 1.99 -7.80
C PHE A 12 -2.51 3.34 -7.34
N ILE A 13 -1.57 3.89 -8.09
CA ILE A 13 -0.90 5.17 -7.79
C ILE A 13 -1.89 6.33 -7.85
N ARG A 14 -2.77 6.34 -8.85
CA ARG A 14 -3.74 7.43 -9.10
C ARG A 14 -5.08 7.23 -8.38
N ARG A 15 -5.27 6.10 -7.71
CA ARG A 15 -6.53 5.69 -7.06
C ARG A 15 -7.73 5.67 -8.02
N GLU A 16 -7.47 5.32 -9.28
CA GLU A 16 -8.48 5.20 -10.33
C GLU A 16 -9.09 3.78 -10.30
N TYR A 17 -9.88 3.50 -9.27
CA TYR A 17 -10.35 2.14 -8.99
C TYR A 17 -11.34 1.61 -10.04
N ASP A 18 -12.10 2.48 -10.71
CA ASP A 18 -13.01 2.11 -11.80
C ASP A 18 -12.26 1.49 -13.00
N SER A 19 -11.00 1.88 -13.20
CA SER A 19 -10.14 1.37 -14.28
C SER A 19 -9.29 0.16 -13.89
N LEU A 20 -9.31 -0.23 -12.61
CA LEU A 20 -8.41 -1.25 -12.06
C LEU A 20 -8.73 -2.67 -12.56
N ILE A 21 -9.98 -3.10 -12.44
CA ILE A 21 -10.42 -4.42 -12.92
C ILE A 21 -10.29 -4.53 -14.45
N PRO A 22 -10.67 -3.52 -15.26
CA PRO A 22 -10.38 -3.53 -16.70
C PRO A 22 -8.89 -3.66 -17.03
N ALA A 23 -8.00 -3.01 -16.27
CA ALA A 23 -6.55 -3.12 -16.45
C ALA A 23 -6.05 -4.53 -16.09
N PHE A 24 -6.52 -5.08 -14.96
CA PHE A 24 -6.22 -6.45 -14.54
C PHE A 24 -6.67 -7.48 -15.57
N ASN A 25 -7.90 -7.39 -16.08
CA ASN A 25 -8.43 -8.32 -17.08
C ASN A 25 -7.57 -8.34 -18.36
N LYS A 26 -7.10 -7.16 -18.80
CA LYS A 26 -6.18 -7.05 -19.94
C LYS A 26 -4.82 -7.68 -19.64
N LEU A 27 -4.29 -7.45 -18.43
CA LEU A 27 -3.04 -8.06 -17.98
C LEU A 27 -3.13 -9.58 -17.97
N PHE A 28 -4.16 -10.14 -17.35
CA PHE A 28 -4.37 -11.58 -17.24
C PHE A 28 -4.53 -12.25 -18.60
N LYS A 29 -5.34 -11.66 -19.49
CA LYS A 29 -5.50 -12.16 -20.86
C LYS A 29 -4.19 -12.12 -21.65
N ALA A 30 -3.42 -11.03 -21.52
CA ALA A 30 -2.14 -10.89 -22.18
C ALA A 30 -1.10 -11.89 -21.66
N SER A 31 -1.04 -12.12 -20.34
CA SER A 31 -0.13 -13.09 -19.72
C SER A 31 -0.49 -14.51 -20.11
N TYR A 32 -1.77 -14.86 -20.10
CA TYR A 32 -2.23 -16.17 -20.58
C TYR A 32 -1.85 -16.38 -22.05
N THR A 33 -2.09 -15.38 -22.91
CA THR A 33 -1.74 -15.46 -24.34
C THR A 33 -0.25 -15.62 -24.56
N TYR A 34 0.58 -15.00 -23.73
CA TYR A 34 2.03 -15.13 -23.78
C TYR A 34 2.49 -16.53 -23.34
N PHE A 35 1.95 -17.05 -22.24
CA PHE A 35 2.38 -18.33 -21.67
C PHE A 35 1.72 -19.55 -22.31
N LYS A 36 0.59 -19.43 -23.02
CA LYS A 36 -0.20 -20.57 -23.54
C LYS A 36 0.59 -21.57 -24.39
N ARG A 37 1.71 -21.15 -24.99
CA ARG A 37 2.58 -21.99 -25.81
C ARG A 37 3.53 -22.86 -24.97
N ASN A 38 3.61 -22.60 -23.66
CA ASN A 38 4.47 -23.31 -22.73
C ASN A 38 3.72 -24.53 -22.14
N PRO A 39 4.29 -25.74 -22.16
CA PRO A 39 3.67 -26.91 -21.52
C PRO A 39 3.42 -26.74 -20.02
N ARG A 40 4.06 -25.76 -19.37
CA ARG A 40 3.87 -25.38 -17.96
C ARG A 40 3.11 -24.05 -17.80
N THR A 41 2.20 -23.72 -18.73
CA THR A 41 1.44 -22.45 -18.75
C THR A 41 0.89 -22.09 -17.36
N PHE A 42 0.25 -23.03 -16.67
CA PHE A 42 -0.37 -22.75 -15.37
C PHE A 42 0.66 -22.36 -14.30
N ARG A 43 1.78 -23.08 -14.23
CA ARG A 43 2.89 -22.74 -13.33
C ARG A 43 3.50 -21.37 -13.67
N SER A 44 3.67 -21.07 -14.95
CA SER A 44 4.16 -19.76 -15.41
C SER A 44 3.22 -18.62 -15.01
N MET A 45 1.91 -18.82 -15.13
CA MET A 45 0.90 -17.86 -14.71
C MET A 45 0.95 -17.60 -13.21
N LYS A 46 1.00 -18.65 -12.37
CA LYS A 46 1.14 -18.50 -10.91
C LYS A 46 2.38 -17.70 -10.53
N ASN A 47 3.54 -18.08 -11.07
CA ASN A 47 4.80 -17.40 -10.81
C ASN A 47 4.72 -15.91 -11.18
N TYR A 48 4.13 -15.62 -12.34
CA TYR A 48 3.94 -14.25 -12.80
C TYR A 48 3.06 -13.43 -11.84
N PHE A 49 1.93 -13.97 -11.39
CA PHE A 49 1.05 -13.26 -10.47
C PHE A 49 1.61 -13.12 -9.05
N ILE A 50 2.47 -14.04 -8.59
CA ILE A 50 3.28 -13.85 -7.38
C ILE A 50 4.25 -12.67 -7.55
N THR A 51 4.86 -12.52 -8.73
CA THR A 51 5.68 -11.35 -9.05
C THR A 51 4.84 -10.06 -9.06
N ILE A 52 3.66 -10.06 -9.69
CA ILE A 52 2.73 -8.92 -9.69
C ILE A 52 2.35 -8.53 -8.26
N ASN A 53 2.00 -9.49 -7.40
CA ASN A 53 1.70 -9.23 -5.98
C ASN A 53 2.88 -8.56 -5.27
N SER A 54 4.11 -8.99 -5.55
CA SER A 54 5.34 -8.41 -5.00
C SER A 54 5.56 -6.97 -5.47
N ILE A 55 5.25 -6.69 -6.74
CA ILE A 55 5.36 -5.32 -7.29
C ILE A 55 4.28 -4.42 -6.68
N ILE A 56 3.01 -4.86 -6.60
CA ILE A 56 1.93 -4.10 -5.94
C ILE A 56 2.30 -3.80 -4.50
N TYR A 57 2.76 -4.80 -3.73
CA TYR A 57 3.26 -4.61 -2.37
C TYR A 57 4.34 -3.53 -2.30
N LYS A 58 5.34 -3.59 -3.20
CA LYS A 58 6.45 -2.63 -3.22
C LYS A 58 5.96 -1.23 -3.58
N THR A 59 5.08 -1.09 -4.57
CA THR A 59 4.46 0.17 -4.96
C THR A 59 3.69 0.78 -3.78
N LEU A 60 2.88 0.00 -3.08
CA LEU A 60 2.10 0.47 -1.93
C LEU A 60 2.95 0.70 -0.67
N TYR A 61 4.15 0.11 -0.59
CA TYR A 61 5.04 0.23 0.56
C TYR A 61 5.48 1.67 0.83
N ASP A 62 5.53 2.54 -0.17
CA ASP A 62 5.94 3.93 0.04
C ASP A 62 4.78 4.86 0.44
N TYR A 63 3.54 4.37 0.40
CA TYR A 63 2.34 5.12 0.77
C TYR A 63 2.03 5.06 2.28
N PRO A 64 1.27 6.03 2.83
CA PRO A 64 0.83 6.05 4.24
C PRO A 64 -0.28 5.01 4.51
N ILE A 65 0.08 3.74 4.33
CA ILE A 65 -0.75 2.54 4.52
C ILE A 65 -0.13 1.69 5.63
N CYS A 66 -0.95 1.04 6.46
CA CYS A 66 -0.45 0.13 7.51
C CYS A 66 0.39 -1.01 6.91
N LYS A 67 1.70 -1.01 7.18
CA LYS A 67 2.68 -1.99 6.62
C LYS A 67 2.31 -3.42 6.96
N ARG A 68 1.77 -3.65 8.17
CA ARG A 68 1.29 -4.96 8.60
C ARG A 68 0.15 -5.47 7.71
N LYS A 69 -0.77 -4.62 7.24
CA LYS A 69 -1.88 -5.01 6.37
C LYS A 69 -1.35 -5.48 5.01
N ILE A 70 -0.52 -4.68 4.35
CA ILE A 70 0.06 -5.05 3.04
C ILE A 70 0.99 -6.26 3.13
N TYR A 71 1.74 -6.41 4.23
CA TYR A 71 2.60 -7.58 4.46
C TYR A 71 1.77 -8.86 4.60
N LYS A 72 0.73 -8.83 5.44
CA LYS A 72 -0.19 -9.96 5.61
C LYS A 72 -0.91 -10.31 4.29
N ALA A 73 -1.41 -9.30 3.60
CA ALA A 73 -2.09 -9.47 2.31
C ALA A 73 -1.17 -10.12 1.28
N ARG A 74 0.07 -9.62 1.13
CA ARG A 74 1.06 -10.19 0.23
C ARG A 74 1.28 -11.68 0.50
N ASN A 75 1.54 -12.05 1.76
CA ASN A 75 1.79 -13.45 2.11
C ASN A 75 0.55 -14.33 1.88
N SER A 76 -0.64 -13.84 2.26
CA SER A 76 -1.90 -14.56 2.05
C SER A 76 -2.17 -14.81 0.56
N TYR A 77 -2.04 -13.79 -0.29
CA TYR A 77 -2.31 -13.94 -1.72
C TYR A 77 -1.23 -14.75 -2.45
N ASN A 78 0.03 -14.71 -2.01
CA ASN A 78 1.05 -15.63 -2.53
C ASN A 78 0.66 -17.09 -2.27
N HIS A 79 0.22 -17.40 -1.05
CA HIS A 79 -0.26 -18.75 -0.72
C HIS A 79 -1.50 -19.13 -1.52
N ASN A 80 -2.50 -18.24 -1.61
CA ASN A 80 -3.72 -18.48 -2.38
C ASN A 80 -3.42 -18.79 -3.85
N ILE A 81 -2.53 -18.01 -4.48
CA ILE A 81 -2.10 -18.25 -5.88
C ILE A 81 -1.37 -19.60 -6.01
N GLU A 82 -0.55 -19.97 -5.04
CA GLU A 82 0.21 -21.22 -5.04
C GLU A 82 -0.72 -22.45 -5.00
N ILE A 83 -1.79 -22.40 -4.22
CA ILE A 83 -2.72 -23.53 -4.04
C ILE A 83 -3.79 -23.66 -5.13
N CYS A 84 -4.01 -22.65 -5.98
CA CYS A 84 -5.00 -22.72 -7.07
C CYS A 84 -4.80 -23.97 -7.93
N LYS A 85 -5.88 -24.61 -8.37
CA LYS A 85 -5.84 -25.88 -9.12
C LYS A 85 -6.01 -25.69 -10.62
N ASP A 86 -6.64 -24.61 -11.02
CA ASP A 86 -6.90 -24.28 -12.41
C ASP A 86 -6.85 -22.76 -12.68
N MET A 87 -7.08 -22.39 -13.95
CA MET A 87 -7.01 -21.01 -14.40
C MET A 87 -8.14 -20.14 -13.86
N ASP A 88 -9.30 -20.72 -13.56
CA ASP A 88 -10.47 -19.97 -13.09
C ASP A 88 -10.29 -19.62 -11.61
N GLU A 89 -9.83 -20.57 -10.78
CA GLU A 89 -9.41 -20.31 -9.40
C GLU A 89 -8.30 -19.26 -9.35
N LEU A 90 -7.33 -19.34 -10.27
CA LEU A 90 -6.24 -18.36 -10.34
C LEU A 90 -6.74 -16.96 -10.73
N TYR A 91 -7.68 -16.87 -11.67
CA TYR A 91 -8.26 -15.60 -12.08
C TYR A 91 -9.00 -14.93 -10.91
N GLU A 92 -9.87 -15.66 -10.22
CA GLU A 92 -10.62 -15.12 -9.08
C GLU A 92 -9.67 -14.74 -7.92
N ALA A 93 -8.68 -15.57 -7.59
CA ALA A 93 -7.70 -15.24 -6.55
C ALA A 93 -6.92 -13.95 -6.86
N CYS A 94 -6.54 -13.74 -8.13
CA CYS A 94 -5.84 -12.53 -8.55
C CYS A 94 -6.75 -11.30 -8.62
N LYS A 95 -8.02 -11.49 -9.00
CA LYS A 95 -9.04 -10.43 -9.02
C LYS A 95 -9.37 -9.96 -7.60
N ASP A 96 -9.53 -10.90 -6.68
CA ASP A 96 -9.71 -10.63 -5.25
C ASP A 96 -8.51 -9.90 -4.67
N MET A 97 -7.29 -10.34 -5.01
CA MET A 97 -6.05 -9.66 -4.62
C MET A 97 -6.05 -8.19 -5.05
N VAL A 98 -6.31 -7.92 -6.33
CA VAL A 98 -6.32 -6.55 -6.88
C VAL A 98 -7.41 -5.70 -6.23
N THR A 99 -8.60 -6.27 -6.04
CA THR A 99 -9.73 -5.60 -5.36
C THR A 99 -9.40 -5.28 -3.91
N PHE A 100 -8.81 -6.23 -3.19
CA PHE A 100 -8.41 -6.04 -1.80
C PHE A 100 -7.41 -4.89 -1.67
N TYR A 101 -6.33 -4.89 -2.47
CA TYR A 101 -5.33 -3.81 -2.45
C TYR A 101 -5.94 -2.44 -2.75
N SER A 102 -6.98 -2.38 -3.59
CA SER A 102 -7.68 -1.13 -3.91
C SER A 102 -8.45 -0.56 -2.72
N GLN A 103 -8.96 -1.43 -1.84
CA GLN A 103 -9.74 -1.10 -0.66
C GLN A 103 -8.88 -0.82 0.57
N ILE A 104 -7.55 -1.03 0.49
CA ILE A 104 -6.66 -0.70 1.60
C ILE A 104 -6.60 0.82 1.74
N LYS A 105 -7.45 1.32 2.62
CA LYS A 105 -7.48 2.71 3.07
C LYS A 105 -6.21 3.05 3.86
N GLY A 106 -5.91 4.34 3.91
CA GLY A 106 -4.78 4.88 4.68
C GLY A 106 -4.87 4.53 6.16
N ILE A 107 -3.87 4.93 6.94
CA ILE A 107 -3.79 4.60 8.38
C ILE A 107 -5.03 5.04 9.19
N SER A 108 -5.89 5.90 8.62
CA SER A 108 -7.06 6.51 9.26
C SER A 108 -8.33 5.64 9.37
N GLU A 109 -8.47 4.50 8.67
CA GLU A 109 -9.76 3.78 8.58
C GLU A 109 -9.73 2.34 9.18
N GLU A 110 -9.45 2.22 10.48
CA GLU A 110 -9.56 1.01 11.34
C GLU A 110 -8.49 -0.12 11.19
N PRO A 111 -8.39 -1.02 12.17
CA PRO A 111 -7.52 -0.98 13.33
C PRO A 111 -6.21 -1.76 13.05
N CYS A 112 -5.15 -1.04 12.72
CA CYS A 112 -3.84 -1.34 13.32
C CYS A 112 -3.75 -0.69 14.73
N SER A 113 -4.93 -0.39 15.31
CA SER A 113 -5.25 0.45 16.46
C SER A 113 -4.68 -0.14 17.74
N HIS A 114 -3.45 0.23 18.05
CA HIS A 114 -3.24 0.62 19.44
C HIS A 114 -3.80 2.05 19.55
N PRO A 115 -4.78 2.34 20.43
CA PRO A 115 -5.42 3.66 20.54
C PRO A 115 -4.41 4.80 20.62
N VAL A 116 -3.31 4.55 21.35
CA VAL A 116 -2.14 5.42 21.43
C VAL A 116 -1.59 5.77 20.04
N ILE A 117 -1.33 4.81 19.15
CA ILE A 117 -0.79 5.07 17.81
C ILE A 117 -1.79 5.83 16.94
N THR A 118 -3.06 5.44 16.98
CA THR A 118 -4.09 6.14 16.21
C THR A 118 -4.21 7.60 16.65
N ASN A 119 -4.25 7.86 17.95
CA ASN A 119 -4.33 9.19 18.51
C ASN A 119 -3.05 9.99 18.22
N THR A 120 -1.87 9.36 18.31
CA THR A 120 -0.60 10.00 17.97
C THR A 120 -0.57 10.42 16.51
N ILE A 121 -0.95 9.53 15.58
CA ILE A 121 -0.96 9.84 14.15
C ILE A 121 -1.96 10.95 13.85
N LYS A 122 -3.18 10.87 14.40
CA LYS A 122 -4.19 11.92 14.26
C LYS A 122 -3.65 13.27 14.73
N TYR A 123 -3.07 13.32 15.93
CA TYR A 123 -2.48 14.54 16.47
C TYR A 123 -1.37 15.10 15.57
N ILE A 124 -0.49 14.24 15.02
CA ILE A 124 0.57 14.67 14.10
C ILE A 124 -0.01 15.32 12.83
N HIS A 125 -1.05 14.74 12.23
CA HIS A 125 -1.69 15.29 11.03
C HIS A 125 -2.37 16.63 11.32
N ASP A 126 -3.08 16.73 12.45
CA ASP A 126 -3.80 17.94 12.85
C ASP A 126 -2.85 19.09 13.22
N ASN A 127 -1.61 18.78 13.65
CA ASN A 127 -0.66 19.76 14.19
C ASN A 127 0.71 19.75 13.47
N LEU A 128 0.75 19.37 12.19
CA LEU A 128 2.01 19.14 11.45
C LEU A 128 2.92 20.39 11.36
N ASN A 129 2.32 21.58 11.46
CA ASN A 129 2.99 22.88 11.39
C ASN A 129 3.64 23.31 12.71
N GLU A 130 3.38 22.59 13.80
CA GLU A 130 3.93 22.91 15.11
C GLU A 130 5.20 22.11 15.40
N ASP A 131 5.89 22.46 16.48
CA ASP A 131 6.97 21.63 16.98
C ASP A 131 6.42 20.37 17.66
N LEU A 132 6.65 19.23 17.00
CA LEU A 132 6.16 17.91 17.38
C LEU A 132 7.32 17.08 17.90
N THR A 133 7.54 17.14 19.21
CA THR A 133 8.53 16.30 19.89
C THR A 133 7.90 15.00 20.39
N LEU A 134 8.71 13.96 20.55
CA LEU A 134 8.27 12.69 21.12
C LEU A 134 7.75 12.87 22.56
N GLU A 135 8.40 13.71 23.37
CA GLU A 135 7.88 14.09 24.69
C GLU A 135 6.46 14.67 24.63
N ARG A 136 6.22 15.62 23.72
CA ARG A 136 4.92 16.28 23.59
C ARG A 136 3.85 15.27 23.19
N LEU A 137 4.11 14.49 22.16
CA LEU A 137 3.16 13.49 21.67
C LEU A 137 2.86 12.44 22.74
N ALA A 138 3.87 11.98 23.49
CA ALA A 138 3.68 11.03 24.58
C ALA A 138 2.75 11.59 25.68
N LYS A 139 2.88 12.88 26.02
CA LYS A 139 1.97 13.56 26.95
C LYS A 139 0.54 13.60 26.42
N GLU A 140 0.35 13.95 25.15
CA GLU A 140 -0.99 14.07 24.55
C GLU A 140 -1.73 12.75 24.44
N VAL A 141 -1.00 11.64 24.24
CA VAL A 141 -1.60 10.30 24.22
C VAL A 141 -1.49 9.57 25.56
N HIS A 142 -1.13 10.28 26.63
CA HIS A 142 -1.06 9.81 28.02
C HIS A 142 -0.23 8.52 28.21
N VAL A 143 0.94 8.45 27.59
CA VAL A 143 1.89 7.33 27.75
C VAL A 143 3.31 7.81 27.98
N SER A 144 4.21 6.91 28.38
CA SER A 144 5.64 7.24 28.48
C SER A 144 6.28 7.39 27.09
N LYS A 145 7.29 8.27 27.00
CA LYS A 145 8.10 8.51 25.79
C LYS A 145 8.67 7.20 25.20
N ASN A 146 9.21 6.35 26.06
CA ASN A 146 9.82 5.08 25.67
C ASN A 146 8.77 4.10 25.11
N TYR A 147 7.61 4.03 25.77
CA TYR A 147 6.51 3.21 25.30
C TYR A 147 6.01 3.67 23.93
N LEU A 148 5.79 4.97 23.76
CA LEU A 148 5.37 5.54 22.48
C LEU A 148 6.40 5.27 21.37
N SER A 149 7.69 5.47 21.63
CA SER A 149 8.76 5.24 20.64
C SER A 149 8.79 3.79 20.14
N LEU A 150 8.80 2.84 21.08
CA LEU A 150 8.84 1.41 20.78
C LEU A 150 7.58 0.99 20.03
N LEU A 151 6.42 1.43 20.52
CA LEU A 151 5.13 1.09 19.95
C LEU A 151 4.97 1.69 18.55
N PHE A 152 5.37 2.94 18.35
CA PHE A 152 5.27 3.63 17.07
C PHE A 152 6.17 2.96 16.04
N SER A 153 7.42 2.69 16.37
CA SER A 153 8.35 1.98 15.48
C SER A 153 7.84 0.58 15.13
N LYS A 154 7.27 -0.15 16.10
CA LYS A 154 6.70 -1.48 15.89
C LYS A 154 5.49 -1.49 14.95
N PHE A 155 4.60 -0.50 15.07
CA PHE A 155 3.35 -0.47 14.31
C PHE A 155 3.47 0.27 12.97
N VAL A 156 4.25 1.34 12.92
CA VAL A 156 4.42 2.22 11.76
C VAL A 156 5.62 1.80 10.91
N GLY A 157 6.62 1.12 11.51
CA GLY A 157 7.83 0.67 10.82
C GLY A 157 8.86 1.78 10.59
N LEU A 158 8.66 2.95 11.19
CA LEU A 158 9.54 4.12 11.13
C LEU A 158 9.66 4.72 12.53
N SER A 159 10.76 5.44 12.78
CA SER A 159 10.81 6.29 13.96
C SER A 159 9.76 7.40 13.84
N LEU A 160 9.31 7.91 14.98
CA LEU A 160 8.31 8.97 15.02
C LEU A 160 8.82 10.27 14.37
N SER A 161 10.10 10.60 14.57
CA SER A 161 10.74 11.77 13.93
C SER A 161 10.84 11.62 12.40
N ASP A 162 11.20 10.44 11.90
CA ASP A 162 11.26 10.18 10.46
C ASP A 162 9.89 10.28 9.81
N TYR A 163 8.86 9.81 10.51
CA TYR A 163 7.47 9.90 10.05
C TYR A 163 7.01 11.37 9.92
N ILE A 164 7.27 12.21 10.93
CA ILE A 164 6.94 13.64 10.90
C ILE A 164 7.70 14.35 9.77
N ASN A 165 8.99 14.09 9.63
CA ASN A 165 9.82 14.70 8.59
C ASN A 165 9.33 14.33 7.18
N LYS A 166 8.96 13.06 6.96
CA LYS A 166 8.35 12.63 5.69
C LYS A 166 7.07 13.39 5.40
N LEU A 167 6.16 13.51 6.38
CA LEU A 167 4.91 14.24 6.19
C LEU A 167 5.15 15.72 5.85
N ARG A 168 6.10 16.38 6.52
CA ARG A 168 6.47 17.78 6.24
C ARG A 168 7.04 17.94 4.82
N ILE A 169 7.90 17.01 4.38
CA ILE A 169 8.45 17.01 3.02
C ILE A 169 7.34 16.83 1.98
N GLU A 170 6.43 15.87 2.18
CA GLU A 170 5.31 15.66 1.26
C GLU A 170 4.39 16.88 1.22
N LYS A 171 4.10 17.51 2.37
CA LYS A 171 3.31 18.74 2.41
C LYS A 171 3.98 19.89 1.68
N ALA A 172 5.30 20.05 1.82
CA ALA A 172 6.06 21.06 1.10
C ALA A 172 6.02 20.83 -0.42
N LYS A 173 6.15 19.57 -0.87
CA LYS A 173 6.01 19.21 -2.29
C LYS A 173 4.62 19.55 -2.83
N GLU A 174 3.56 19.24 -2.08
CA GLU A 174 2.19 19.61 -2.45
C GLU A 174 2.02 21.12 -2.62
N LEU A 175 2.51 21.89 -1.64
CA LEU A 175 2.43 23.35 -1.67
C LEU A 175 3.19 23.95 -2.86
N LEU A 176 4.38 23.44 -3.18
CA LEU A 176 5.16 23.88 -4.36
C LEU A 176 4.43 23.57 -5.67
N LYS A 177 3.83 22.38 -5.78
CA LYS A 177 3.07 21.97 -6.97
C LYS A 177 1.83 22.85 -7.17
N ASN A 178 1.13 23.18 -6.09
CA ASN A 178 -0.06 24.03 -6.15
C ASN A 178 0.29 25.50 -6.40
N ARG A 179 1.42 26.00 -5.90
CA ARG A 179 1.86 27.39 -6.12
C ARG A 179 2.24 27.67 -7.58
N ASN A 180 2.73 26.68 -8.31
CA ASN A 180 3.02 26.79 -9.75
C ASN A 180 1.77 26.75 -10.64
N SER A 181 0.57 26.60 -10.06
CA SER A 181 -0.72 26.61 -10.78
C SER A 181 -1.38 28.00 -10.80
N PHE A 182 -0.81 28.99 -10.09
CA PHE A 182 -1.31 30.37 -9.99
C PHE A 182 -0.37 31.40 -10.63
N GLY A 183 0.53 30.96 -11.51
CA GLY A 183 1.43 31.80 -12.28
C GLY A 183 1.39 31.43 -13.76
N ASN A 184 0.24 31.64 -14.40
CA ASN A 184 0.06 31.78 -15.85
C ASN A 184 -1.08 32.77 -16.09
#